data_AF-A0A5K0WFV6-F1
#
_entry.id   AF-A0A5K0WFV6-F1
#
_cell.length_a   1.000
_cell.length_b   1.000
_cell.length_c   1.000
_cell.angle_alpha   90.00
_cell.angle_beta   90.00
_cell.angle_gamma   90.00
#
_symmetry.space_group_name_H-M   'P 1'
#
loop_
_entity.id
_entity.type
_entity.pdbx_description
1 polymer ?
#
loop_
_entity_poly.entity_id
_entity_poly.type
_entity_poly.pdbx_seq_one_letter_code
_entity_poly.pdbx_strand_id
1 'polypeptide(L)' 'DGEAYAFLLNVLAPEHCNPATLSAKDPSERANLVLEHAERMDCKRYLTPKDIVEGSPNLNLAFVAQIFHQR' A
#
# COMPACT_ATOMS: atom_id res chain seq x y z
N ASP A 1 -0.32 -9.49 3.67
CA ASP A 1 0.76 -9.77 2.69
C ASP A 1 0.93 -8.68 1.61
N GLY A 2 0.05 -7.66 1.57
CA GLY A 2 0.20 -6.45 0.73
C GLY A 2 -0.39 -6.56 -0.68
N GLU A 3 -0.92 -7.72 -1.07
CA GLU A 3 -1.32 -7.99 -2.45
C GLU A 3 -2.55 -7.18 -2.87
N ALA A 4 -3.59 -7.14 -2.02
CA ALA A 4 -4.79 -6.34 -2.26
C ALA A 4 -4.49 -4.83 -2.40
N TYR A 5 -3.56 -4.29 -1.61
CA TYR A 5 -3.13 -2.90 -1.75
C TYR A 5 -2.44 -2.64 -3.08
N ALA A 6 -1.56 -3.55 -3.51
CA ALA A 6 -0.87 -3.40 -4.79
C ALA A 6 -1.87 -3.29 -5.96
N PHE A 7 -2.91 -4.14 -5.98
CA PHE A 7 -3.97 -4.05 -6.98
C PHE A 7 -4.80 -2.76 -6.84
N LEU A 8 -5.21 -2.42 -5.62
CA LEU A 8 -6.01 -1.22 -5.36
C LEU A 8 -5.30 0.05 -5.83
N LEU A 9 -4.03 0.23 -5.46
CA LEU A 9 -3.25 1.43 -5.81
C LEU A 9 -2.96 1.50 -7.32
N ASN A 10 -2.74 0.35 -7.98
CA ASN A 10 -2.58 0.30 -9.43
C ASN A 10 -3.85 0.69 -10.20
N VAL A 11 -5.03 0.43 -9.62
CA VAL A 11 -6.31 0.87 -10.22
C VAL A 11 -6.56 2.35 -9.97
N LEU A 12 -6.28 2.84 -8.76
CA LEU A 12 -6.57 4.23 -8.37
C LEU A 12 -5.57 5.26 -8.90
N ALA A 13 -4.30 4.87 -9.01
CA ALA A 13 -3.22 5.74 -9.47
C ALA A 13 -2.23 4.95 -10.33
N PRO A 14 -2.63 4.50 -11.53
CA PRO A 14 -1.76 3.76 -12.45
C PRO A 14 -0.51 4.55 -12.85
N GLU A 15 -0.55 5.88 -12.80
CA GLU A 15 0.58 6.78 -13.06
C GLU A 15 1.76 6.62 -12.08
N HIS A 16 1.52 6.01 -10.92
CA HIS A 16 2.53 5.77 -9.88
C HIS A 16 2.90 4.30 -9.72
N CYS A 17 2.32 3.43 -10.56
CA CYS A 17 2.53 1.99 -10.55
C CYS A 17 4.01 1.63 -10.62
N ASN A 18 4.40 0.65 -9.81
CA ASN A 18 5.68 -0.03 -9.91
C ASN A 18 5.43 -1.51 -10.24
N PRO A 19 5.82 -2.01 -11.42
CA PRO A 19 5.66 -3.43 -11.77
C PRO A 19 6.34 -4.39 -10.78
N ALA A 20 7.36 -3.93 -10.05
CA ALA A 20 8.02 -4.70 -9.01
C ALA A 20 7.06 -5.09 -7.87
N THR A 21 6.02 -4.28 -7.59
CA THR A 21 5.11 -4.50 -6.45
C THR A 21 4.30 -5.79 -6.58
N LEU A 22 3.87 -6.14 -7.79
CA LEU A 22 3.16 -7.40 -8.06
C LEU A 22 4.12 -8.60 -8.22
N SER A 23 5.39 -8.32 -8.53
CA SER A 23 6.42 -9.34 -8.77
C SER A 23 7.16 -9.73 -7.48
N ALA A 24 7.06 -8.89 -6.44
CA ALA A 24 7.73 -9.08 -5.16
C ALA A 24 7.22 -10.35 -4.46
N LYS A 25 8.16 -11.25 -4.13
CA LYS A 25 7.88 -12.52 -3.45
C LYS A 25 7.82 -12.35 -1.94
N ASP A 26 8.62 -11.44 -1.40
CA ASP A 26 8.62 -11.16 0.03
C ASP A 26 7.47 -10.20 0.39
N PRO A 27 6.57 -10.58 1.32
CA PRO A 27 5.46 -9.72 1.73
C PRO A 27 5.92 -8.38 2.34
N SER A 28 7.09 -8.33 2.98
CA SER A 28 7.61 -7.11 3.59
C SER A 28 8.14 -6.13 2.54
N GLU A 29 8.87 -6.65 1.54
CA GLU A 29 9.26 -5.90 0.35
C GLU A 29 8.04 -5.34 -0.37
N ARG A 30 7.03 -6.18 -0.62
CA ARG A 30 5.78 -5.76 -1.25
C ARG A 30 5.04 -4.69 -0.44
N ALA A 31 4.95 -4.85 0.87
CA ALA A 31 4.34 -3.85 1.74
C ALA A 31 5.12 -2.52 1.73
N ASN A 32 6.45 -2.54 1.62
CA ASN A 32 7.22 -1.31 1.48
C ASN A 32 6.93 -0.59 0.15
N LEU A 33 6.88 -1.33 -0.97
CA LEU A 33 6.51 -0.79 -2.27
C LEU A 33 5.08 -0.22 -2.30
N VAL A 34 4.13 -0.86 -1.60
CA VAL A 34 2.77 -0.33 -1.40
C VAL A 34 2.80 1.03 -0.70
N LEU A 35 3.60 1.17 0.37
CA LEU A 35 3.72 2.43 1.09
C LEU A 35 4.37 3.52 0.23
N GLU A 36 5.39 3.18 -0.55
CA GLU A 36 6.03 4.12 -1.50
C GLU A 36 5.06 4.59 -2.59
N HIS A 37 4.18 3.71 -3.09
CA HIS A 37 3.14 4.08 -4.05
C HIS A 37 2.12 5.02 -3.41
N ALA A 38 1.62 4.70 -2.22
CA ALA A 38 0.66 5.55 -1.51
C ALA A 38 1.25 6.94 -1.20
N GLU A 39 2.54 7.03 -0.86
CA GLU A 39 3.23 8.30 -0.63
C GLU A 39 3.27 9.19 -1.88
N ARG A 40 3.40 8.60 -3.07
CA ARG A 40 3.28 9.32 -4.36
C ARG A 40 1.87 9.83 -4.64
N MET A 41 0.85 9.29 -3.95
CA MET A 41 -0.54 9.75 -4.00
C MET A 41 -0.88 10.75 -2.90
N ASP A 42 0.13 11.37 -2.26
CA ASP A 42 -0.01 12.28 -1.11
C ASP A 42 -0.74 11.65 0.10
N CYS A 43 -0.72 10.32 0.21
CA CYS A 43 -1.14 9.63 1.42
C CYS A 43 -0.01 9.69 2.46
N LYS A 44 -0.24 10.41 3.56
CA LYS A 44 0.66 10.48 4.72
C LYS A 44 0.96 9.09 5.28
N ARG A 45 2.24 8.73 5.33
CA ARG A 45 2.72 7.49 5.93
C ARG A 45 2.66 7.54 7.46
N TYR A 46 1.88 6.65 8.06
CA TYR A 46 1.89 6.37 9.51
C TYR A 46 2.01 4.88 9.84
N LEU A 47 2.14 4.05 8.81
CA LEU A 47 2.27 2.59 8.89
C LEU A 47 3.71 2.21 8.57
N THR A 48 4.12 1.09 9.15
CA THR A 48 5.31 0.36 8.71
C THR A 48 4.90 -0.81 7.80
N PRO A 49 5.82 -1.33 6.96
CA PRO A 49 5.55 -2.56 6.21
C PRO A 49 5.13 -3.73 7.11
N LYS A 50 5.67 -3.78 8.32
CA LYS A 50 5.34 -4.77 9.34
C LYS A 50 3.86 -4.72 9.75
N ASP A 51 3.27 -3.53 9.92
CA ASP A 51 1.85 -3.38 10.27
C ASP A 51 0.89 -3.94 9.20
N ILE A 52 1.32 -3.90 7.93
CA ILE A 52 0.60 -4.49 6.79
C ILE A 52 0.77 -6.01 6.78
N VAL A 53 2.00 -6.50 7.00
CA VAL A 53 2.29 -7.95 6.97
C VAL A 53 1.65 -8.68 8.16
N GLU A 54 1.72 -8.09 9.35
CA GLU A 54 1.09 -8.63 10.57
C GLU A 54 -0.43 -8.41 10.61
N GLY A 55 -0.98 -7.62 9.68
CA GLY A 55 -2.42 -7.45 9.53
C GLY A 55 -3.07 -6.68 10.68
N SER A 56 -2.41 -5.63 11.19
CA SER A 56 -2.96 -4.78 12.27
C SER A 56 -4.31 -4.17 11.85
N PRO A 57 -5.45 -4.55 12.45
CA PRO A 57 -6.78 -4.24 11.89
C PRO A 57 -7.07 -2.74 11.82
N ASN A 58 -6.82 -2.01 12.91
CA ASN A 58 -7.12 -0.58 12.99
C ASN A 58 -6.21 0.25 12.07
N LEU A 59 -4.93 -0.12 11.97
CA LEU A 59 -3.97 0.57 11.11
C LEU A 59 -4.29 0.35 9.63
N ASN A 60 -4.61 -0.89 9.24
CA ASN A 60 -5.03 -1.20 7.87
C ASN A 60 -6.35 -0.53 7.50
N LEU A 61 -7.34 -0.54 8.39
CA LEU A 61 -8.62 0.15 8.15
C LEU A 61 -8.42 1.66 7.96
N ALA A 62 -7.64 2.29 8.85
CA ALA A 62 -7.32 3.70 8.69
C ALA A 62 -6.64 3.98 7.34
N PHE A 63 -5.79 3.05 6.87
CA PHE A 63 -5.02 3.27 5.63
C PHE A 63 -5.91 3.22 4.41
N VAL A 64 -6.80 2.23 4.35
CA VAL A 64 -7.83 2.15 3.32
C VAL A 64 -8.71 3.39 3.34
N ALA A 65 -9.12 3.86 4.51
CA ALA A 65 -9.92 5.09 4.63
C ALA A 65 -9.18 6.33 4.12
N GLN A 66 -7.86 6.43 4.35
CA GLN A 66 -7.05 7.50 3.81
C GLN A 66 -6.93 7.43 2.29
N ILE A 67 -6.65 6.24 1.73
CA ILE A 67 -6.59 6.04 0.28
C ILE A 67 -7.91 6.48 -0.37
N PHE A 68 -9.05 6.10 0.22
CA PHE A 68 -10.39 6.50 -0.24
C PHE A 68 -10.68 8.00 -0.10
N HIS A 69 -10.09 8.68 0.89
CA HIS A 69 -10.25 10.13 1.01
C HIS A 69 -9.50 10.89 -0.11
N GLN A 70 -8.39 10.32 -0.58
CA GLN A 70 -7.50 10.96 -1.55
C GLN A 70 -7.88 10.73 -3.01
N ARG A 71 -8.78 9.77 -3.30
CA ARG A 71 -9.24 9.40 -4.65
C ARG A 71 -10.72 9.08 -4.64
#